data_AF-A0A3N5EZ91-F1
#
_entry.id   AF-A0A3N5EZ91-F1
#
_cell.length_a   1.000
_cell.length_b   1.000
_cell.length_c   1.000
_cell.angle_alpha   90.00
_cell.angle_beta   90.00
_cell.angle_gamma   90.00
#
_symmetry.space_group_name_H-M   'P 1'
#
loop_
_entity.id
_entity.type
_entity.pdbx_description
1 polymer ?
#
loop_
_entity_poly.entity_id
_entity_poly.type
_entity_poly.pdbx_seq_one_letter_code
_entity_poly.pdbx_strand_id
1 'polypeptide(L)' 'MKEDVGHKLVQALKAPQTSESQESFLKAMELTKAYASSGSVTHFSAVTRLFYDLFEMFETGHDPRQK' A
#
# COMPACT_ATOMS: atom_id res chain seq x y z
N MET A 1 5.14 -14.85 4.41
CA MET A 1 4.69 -13.50 4.84
C MET A 1 4.69 -12.50 3.68
N LYS A 2 5.83 -12.16 3.05
CA LYS A 2 5.82 -11.22 1.91
C LYS A 2 5.07 -11.72 0.67
N GLU A 3 5.13 -13.03 0.40
CA GLU A 3 4.37 -13.65 -0.70
C GLU A 3 2.85 -13.57 -0.50
N ASP A 4 2.39 -13.47 0.76
CA ASP A 4 0.96 -13.37 1.10
C ASP A 4 0.41 -11.95 0.83
N VAL A 5 1.15 -10.92 1.22
CA VAL A 5 0.74 -9.51 1.02
C VAL A 5 0.63 -9.16 -0.46
N GLY A 6 1.57 -9.63 -1.29
CA GLY A 6 1.51 -9.44 -2.74
C GLY A 6 0.27 -10.08 -3.37
N HIS A 7 -0.15 -11.26 -2.90
CA HIS A 7 -1.35 -11.93 -3.38
C HIS A 7 -2.63 -11.17 -2.98
N LYS A 8 -2.69 -10.70 -1.73
CA LYS A 8 -3.78 -9.87 -1.22
C LYS A 8 -3.95 -8.56 -1.99
N LEU A 9 -2.85 -7.91 -2.35
CA LEU A 9 -2.87 -6.72 -3.22
C LEU A 9 -3.49 -7.02 -4.59
N VAL A 10 -3.08 -8.14 -5.21
CA VAL A 10 -3.63 -8.55 -6.51
C VAL A 10 -5.13 -8.87 -6.40
N GLN A 11 -5.58 -9.48 -5.30
CA GLN A 11 -7.01 -9.68 -5.06
C GLN A 11 -7.78 -8.37 -4.92
N ALA A 12 -7.27 -7.41 -4.15
CA ALA A 12 -7.89 -6.10 -3.98
C ALA A 12 -8.05 -5.36 -5.32
N LEU A 13 -7.11 -5.54 -6.25
CA LEU A 13 -7.21 -4.97 -7.60
C LEU A 13 -8.22 -5.68 -8.50
N LYS A 14 -8.25 -7.02 -8.46
CA LYS A 14 -9.11 -7.82 -9.36
C LYS A 14 -10.55 -7.91 -8.89
N ALA A 15 -10.78 -7.92 -7.58
CA ALA A 15 -12.08 -8.10 -6.96
C ALA A 15 -12.26 -7.17 -5.74
N PRO A 16 -12.20 -5.83 -5.93
CA PRO A 16 -12.21 -4.86 -4.85
C PRO A 16 -13.45 -4.95 -3.93
N GLN A 17 -14.60 -5.38 -4.48
CA GLN A 17 -15.85 -5.48 -3.71
C GLN A 17 -15.90 -6.68 -2.76
N THR A 18 -15.02 -7.66 -2.94
CA THR A 18 -15.02 -8.92 -2.16
C THR A 18 -13.69 -9.13 -1.44
N SER A 19 -12.73 -8.24 -1.61
CA SER A 19 -11.40 -8.36 -1.02
C SER A 19 -11.40 -7.85 0.42
N GLU A 20 -10.94 -8.68 1.35
CA GLU A 20 -10.74 -8.28 2.75
C GLU A 20 -9.70 -7.15 2.88
N SER A 21 -8.73 -7.09 1.96
CA SER A 21 -7.69 -6.06 1.93
C SER A 21 -8.11 -4.73 1.28
N GLN A 22 -9.38 -4.56 0.92
CA GLN A 22 -9.86 -3.37 0.21
C GLN A 22 -9.71 -2.09 1.03
N GLU A 23 -9.97 -2.16 2.34
CA GLU A 23 -9.81 -1.01 3.23
C GLU A 23 -8.35 -0.57 3.33
N SER A 24 -7.43 -1.52 3.54
CA SER A 24 -5.98 -1.28 3.56
C SER A 24 -5.48 -0.68 2.26
N PHE A 25 -5.97 -1.19 1.12
CA PHE A 25 -5.65 -0.66 -0.20
C PHE A 25 -6.06 0.81 -0.33
N LEU A 26 -7.30 1.14 0.03
CA LEU A 26 -7.82 2.51 -0.08
C LEU A 26 -7.06 3.48 0.81
N LYS A 27 -6.77 3.10 2.07
CA LYS A 27 -5.98 3.93 2.99
C LYS A 27 -4.55 4.13 2.48
N ALA A 28 -3.89 3.08 2.03
CA ALA A 28 -2.55 3.17 1.45
C ALA A 28 -2.54 4.09 0.21
N MET A 29 -3.55 3.96 -0.65
CA MET A 29 -3.71 4.79 -1.85
C MET A 29 -3.94 6.27 -1.52
N GLU A 30 -4.80 6.57 -0.54
CA GLU A 30 -5.10 7.94 -0.11
C GLU A 30 -3.83 8.64 0.42
N LEU A 31 -3.12 8.02 1.35
CA LEU A 31 -1.88 8.57 1.91
C LEU A 31 -0.79 8.72 0.87
N THR A 32 -0.67 7.75 -0.04
CA THR A 32 0.31 7.82 -1.13
C THR A 32 -0.02 8.96 -2.09
N LYS A 33 -1.30 9.18 -2.43
CA LYS A 33 -1.72 10.32 -3.26
C LYS A 33 -1.43 11.65 -2.58
N ALA A 34 -1.69 11.77 -1.29
CA ALA A 34 -1.36 12.97 -0.51
C ALA A 34 0.15 13.24 -0.54
N TYR A 35 0.98 12.21 -0.31
CA TYR A 35 2.44 12.31 -0.43
C TYR A 35 2.85 12.72 -1.85
N ALA A 36 2.28 12.10 -2.88
CA ALA A 36 2.58 12.39 -4.28
C ALA A 36 2.27 13.84 -4.66
N SER A 37 1.20 14.39 -4.09
CA SER A 37 0.73 15.75 -4.36
C SER A 37 1.45 16.82 -3.53
N SER A 38 2.21 16.42 -2.51
CA SER A 38 2.85 17.34 -1.55
C SER A 38 4.06 18.11 -2.11
N GLY A 39 4.51 17.83 -3.33
CA GLY A 39 5.76 18.38 -3.88
C GLY A 39 7.04 17.79 -3.26
N SER A 40 6.91 16.93 -2.24
CA SER A 40 8.03 16.23 -1.58
C SER A 40 8.58 15.04 -2.37
N VAL A 41 7.97 14.71 -3.51
CA VAL A 41 8.40 13.57 -4.34
C VAL A 41 9.62 13.94 -5.16
N THR A 42 10.74 13.31 -4.83
CA THR A 42 11.97 13.42 -5.62
C THR A 42 12.05 12.39 -6.74
N HIS A 43 11.43 11.21 -6.56
CA HIS A 43 11.41 10.12 -7.53
C HIS A 43 10.08 9.36 -7.53
N PHE A 44 9.59 8.98 -8.71
CA PHE A 44 8.36 8.18 -8.86
C PHE A 44 8.43 6.84 -8.10
N SER A 45 9.59 6.19 -8.09
CA SER A 45 9.81 4.92 -7.38
C SER A 45 9.57 5.04 -5.86
N ALA A 46 9.78 6.22 -5.26
CA ALA A 46 9.50 6.45 -3.85
C ALA A 46 7.99 6.38 -3.56
N VAL A 47 7.16 6.85 -4.49
CA VAL A 47 5.69 6.80 -4.38
C VAL A 47 5.20 5.36 -4.42
N THR A 48 5.69 4.57 -5.39
CA THR A 48 5.30 3.15 -5.52
C THR A 48 5.73 2.34 -4.30
N ARG A 49 6.93 2.60 -3.78
CA ARG A 49 7.44 1.92 -2.58
C ARG A 49 6.65 2.31 -1.34
N LEU A 50 6.36 3.60 -1.15
CA LEU A 50 5.56 4.08 -0.04
C LEU A 50 4.17 3.43 -0.03
N PHE A 51 3.52 3.33 -1.20
CA PHE A 51 2.24 2.64 -1.32
C PHE A 51 2.32 1.21 -0.80
N TYR A 52 3.33 0.46 -1.28
CA TYR A 52 3.47 -0.94 -0.91
C TYR A 52 3.78 -1.10 0.58
N ASP A 53 4.67 -0.26 1.13
CA ASP A 53 5.03 -0.29 2.56
C ASP A 53 3.82 0.03 3.44
N LEU A 54 3.00 1.01 3.06
CA LEU A 54 1.76 1.35 3.78
C LEU A 54 0.72 0.25 3.67
N PHE A 55 0.58 -0.37 2.49
CA PHE A 55 -0.33 -1.50 2.31
C PHE A 55 0.07 -2.69 3.18
N GLU A 56 1.36 -3.07 3.16
CA GLU A 56 1.90 -4.13 4.03
C GLU A 56 1.69 -3.78 5.52
N MET A 57 1.90 -2.53 5.91
CA MET A 57 1.65 -2.07 7.28
C MET A 57 0.18 -2.18 7.69
N PHE A 58 -0.76 -1.80 6.84
CA PHE A 58 -2.19 -1.91 7.16
C PHE A 58 -2.68 -3.36 7.19
N GLU A 59 -2.12 -4.23 6.34
CA GLU A 59 -2.48 -5.65 6.32
C GLU A 59 -1.90 -6.45 7.49
N THR A 60 -0.73 -6.06 7.99
CA THR A 60 0.01 -6.87 8.98
C THR A 60 0.12 -6.22 10.35
N GLY A 61 -0.15 -4.91 10.46
CA GLY A 61 0.09 -4.12 11.65
C GLY A 61 1.57 -3.83 11.95
N HIS A 62 2.49 -4.28 11.08
CA HIS A 62 3.93 -4.10 11.25
C HIS A 62 4.49 -3.10 10.22
N ASP A 63 5.28 -2.13 10.67
CA ASP A 63 5.91 -1.18 9.75
C ASP A 63 7.15 -1.81 9.09
N PRO A 64 7.11 -2.15 7.78
CA PRO A 64 8.23 -2.81 7.10
C PRO A 64 9.46 -1.90 6.93
N ARG A 65 9.33 -0.62 7.27
CA ARG A 65 10.41 0.38 7.23
C ARG A 65 11.22 0.41 8.54
N GLN A 66 10.65 -0.10 9.63
CA GLN A 66 11.34 -0.25 10.92
C GLN A 66 11.98 -1.64 10.97
N LYS A 67 13.27 -1.70 10.61
CA LYS A 67 14.10 -2.91 10.77
C LYS A 67 14.65 -3.03 12.18
#